data_AF-A0A0T1W0Z9-F1
#
_entry.id   AF-A0A0T1W0Z9-F1
#
_cell.length_a   1.000
_cell.length_b   1.000
_cell.length_c   1.000
_cell.angle_alpha   90.00
_cell.angle_beta   90.00
_cell.angle_gamma   90.00
#
_symmetry.space_group_name_H-M   'P 1'
#
loop_
_entity.id
_entity.type
_entity.pdbx_description
1 polymer ?
#
loop_
_entity_poly.entity_id
_entity_poly.type
_entity_poly.pdbx_seq_one_letter_code
_entity_poly.pdbx_strand_id
1 'polypeptide(L)'
;MDSMIEPTQNLETEHPEPSAEVAVVLMGAVDDARSAIVEFEGGDAAEGLVGEYLGAAFEDPYAATHRFLAAMPGYQGWQWAVVVAAYPGADHATISEVVLVPGPTALLAPQWVPWQERIQPGDLSPGDLLATPTDDPRLVPGYMSSGDEELDELAAEVGLGKRQVLSQWGRIEAAERWNDGDYGPGSAMARATRKVCRDCAYYLSLTGSLGTLFGVCANEMSADGHVVASEYGCGAHSDTPQPATIGSPMFEPFDDGVIDLTQPAEPEPEPVEG
;
A
#
# COMPACT_ATOMS: atom_id res chain seq x y z
N MET A 1 17.36 -19.76 3.14
CA MET A 1 18.60 -19.27 2.50
C MET A 1 18.48 -17.77 2.44
N ASP A 2 19.03 -17.09 3.45
CA ASP A 2 19.21 -15.64 3.41
C ASP A 2 20.16 -15.33 2.26
N SER A 3 19.64 -14.66 1.23
CA SER A 3 20.48 -14.06 0.19
C SER A 3 21.13 -12.82 0.80
N MET A 4 22.20 -13.06 1.54
CA MET A 4 23.14 -12.03 1.95
C MET A 4 23.88 -11.56 0.70
N ILE A 5 23.30 -10.60 -0.03
CA ILE A 5 24.12 -9.62 -0.72
C ILE A 5 24.50 -8.61 0.36
N GLU A 6 25.53 -8.96 1.14
CA GLU A 6 26.19 -7.97 1.98
C GLU A 6 26.68 -6.84 1.05
N PRO A 7 26.48 -5.57 1.43
CA PRO A 7 27.12 -4.49 0.69
C PRO A 7 28.61 -4.76 0.72
N THR A 8 29.22 -4.88 -0.46
CA THR A 8 30.68 -5.01 -0.61
C THR A 8 31.32 -3.96 0.28
N GLN A 9 31.99 -4.42 1.34
CA GLN A 9 32.82 -3.55 2.14
C GLN A 9 33.81 -2.91 1.17
N ASN A 10 33.78 -1.58 1.05
CA ASN A 10 34.83 -0.82 0.38
C ASN A 10 36.13 -1.10 1.14
N LEU A 11 36.83 -2.15 0.73
CA LEU A 11 38.21 -2.37 1.07
C LEU A 11 38.96 -1.28 0.31
N GLU A 12 39.26 -0.16 0.99
CA GLU A 12 40.25 0.80 0.52
C GLU A 12 41.60 0.07 0.49
N THR A 13 41.85 -0.65 -0.60
CA THR A 13 43.18 -1.09 -0.97
C THR A 13 43.95 0.16 -1.39
N GLU A 14 44.99 0.53 -0.64
CA GLU A 14 45.96 1.54 -1.09
C GLU A 14 46.61 1.02 -2.39
N HIS A 15 46.06 1.41 -3.52
CA HIS A 15 46.64 1.13 -4.82
C HIS A 15 47.81 2.09 -5.05
N PRO A 16 48.96 1.61 -5.55
CA PRO A 16 50.06 2.50 -5.87
C PRO A 16 49.61 3.58 -6.86
N GLU A 17 50.03 4.82 -6.65
CA GLU A 17 49.74 5.91 -7.57
C GLU A 17 50.37 5.64 -8.95
N PRO A 18 49.69 6.01 -10.06
CA PRO A 18 50.23 5.88 -11.40
C PRO A 18 51.52 6.70 -11.56
N SER A 19 52.43 6.23 -12.43
CA SER A 19 53.58 7.04 -12.82
C SER A 19 53.10 8.29 -13.58
N ALA A 20 53.87 9.37 -13.52
CA ALA A 20 53.50 10.63 -14.20
C ALA A 20 53.25 10.44 -15.71
N GLU A 21 53.99 9.53 -16.35
CA GLU A 21 53.83 9.20 -17.77
C GLU A 21 52.49 8.50 -18.03
N VAL A 22 52.18 7.46 -17.26
CA VAL A 22 50.92 6.70 -17.40
C VAL A 22 49.71 7.57 -17.03
N ALA A 23 49.83 8.39 -15.99
CA ALA A 23 48.79 9.32 -15.57
C ALA A 23 48.41 10.30 -16.70
N VAL A 24 49.38 10.80 -17.47
CA VAL A 24 49.12 11.68 -18.62
C VAL A 24 48.37 10.95 -19.72
N VAL A 25 48.74 9.71 -20.03
CA VAL A 25 48.07 8.90 -21.07
C VAL A 25 46.63 8.59 -20.66
N LEU A 26 46.43 8.10 -19.43
CA LEU A 26 45.11 7.75 -18.91
C LEU A 26 44.19 8.98 -18.87
N MET A 27 44.61 10.07 -18.22
CA MET A 27 43.77 11.27 -18.11
C MET A 27 43.56 11.99 -19.44
N GLY A 28 44.44 11.79 -20.41
CA GLY A 28 44.34 12.33 -21.76
C GLY A 28 43.30 11.63 -22.65
N ALA A 29 42.83 10.44 -22.27
CA ALA A 29 41.98 9.58 -23.10
C ALA A 29 40.49 10.00 -23.16
N VAL A 30 40.18 11.28 -22.93
CA VAL A 30 38.78 11.77 -22.89
C VAL A 30 38.08 11.58 -24.24
N ASP A 31 38.76 11.92 -25.34
CA ASP A 31 38.18 11.81 -26.68
C ASP A 31 38.06 10.35 -27.13
N ASP A 32 39.03 9.50 -26.78
CA ASP A 32 38.98 8.06 -27.01
C ASP A 32 37.82 7.43 -26.24
N ALA A 33 37.64 7.82 -24.97
CA ALA A 33 36.54 7.36 -24.14
C ALA A 33 35.17 7.82 -24.68
N ARG A 34 35.05 9.07 -25.13
CA ARG A 34 33.83 9.58 -25.79
C ARG A 34 33.52 8.76 -27.04
N SER A 35 34.53 8.56 -27.89
CA SER A 35 34.41 7.82 -29.14
C SER A 35 34.00 6.37 -28.90
N ALA A 36 34.53 5.75 -27.84
CA ALA A 36 34.17 4.39 -27.45
C ALA A 36 32.68 4.25 -27.08
N ILE A 37 32.08 5.25 -26.41
CA ILE A 37 30.64 5.26 -26.11
C ILE A 37 29.83 5.36 -27.40
N VAL A 38 30.23 6.26 -28.30
CA VAL A 38 29.54 6.46 -29.58
C VAL A 38 29.60 5.19 -30.43
N GLU A 39 30.75 4.53 -30.49
CA GLU A 39 30.91 3.25 -31.17
C GLU A 39 30.03 2.16 -30.53
N PHE A 40 30.03 2.07 -29.18
CA PHE A 40 29.24 1.08 -28.43
C PHE A 40 27.73 1.20 -28.68
N GLU A 41 27.21 2.43 -28.72
CA GLU A 41 25.78 2.72 -28.92
C GLU A 41 25.33 2.73 -30.40
N GLY A 42 26.23 2.47 -31.35
CA GLY A 42 25.88 2.28 -32.76
C GLY A 42 26.34 3.37 -33.73
N GLY A 43 27.42 4.09 -33.42
CA GLY A 43 28.09 5.05 -34.30
C GLY A 43 27.49 6.47 -34.25
N ASP A 44 27.72 7.28 -35.29
CA ASP A 44 27.44 8.73 -35.32
C ASP A 44 26.02 9.15 -34.87
N ALA A 45 25.02 8.27 -35.02
CA ALA A 45 23.66 8.53 -34.54
C ALA A 45 23.56 8.63 -33.00
N ALA A 46 24.53 8.08 -32.27
CA ALA A 46 24.61 8.03 -30.82
C ALA A 46 25.38 9.20 -30.20
N GLU A 47 25.97 10.12 -30.98
CA GLU A 47 26.70 11.29 -30.44
C GLU A 47 25.83 12.11 -29.47
N GLY A 48 24.54 12.23 -29.77
CA GLY A 48 23.57 12.94 -28.92
C GLY A 48 23.25 12.23 -27.59
N LEU A 49 23.70 10.99 -27.39
CA LEU A 49 23.49 10.20 -26.17
C LEU A 49 24.64 10.38 -25.15
N VAL A 50 25.74 11.00 -25.56
CA VAL A 50 26.90 11.31 -24.71
C VAL A 50 26.87 12.77 -24.30
N GLY A 51 26.56 13.02 -23.03
CA GLY A 51 26.42 14.35 -22.45
C GLY A 51 27.76 14.98 -22.01
N GLU A 52 27.66 15.81 -20.97
CA GLU A 52 28.78 16.52 -20.38
C GLU A 52 29.82 15.57 -19.80
N TYR A 53 31.11 15.89 -19.96
CA TYR A 53 32.20 15.17 -19.30
C TYR A 53 32.24 15.51 -17.81
N LEU A 54 32.18 14.48 -16.97
CA LEU A 54 32.07 14.61 -15.52
C LEU A 54 33.42 14.47 -14.80
N GLY A 55 34.47 14.11 -15.53
CA GLY A 55 35.81 13.88 -15.00
C GLY A 55 36.27 12.43 -15.12
N ALA A 56 37.46 12.16 -14.61
CA ALA A 56 38.03 10.83 -14.52
C ALA A 56 38.68 10.61 -13.16
N ALA A 57 38.75 9.35 -12.75
CA ALA A 57 39.45 8.91 -11.56
C ALA A 57 40.29 7.68 -11.88
N PHE A 58 41.45 7.54 -11.24
CA PHE A 58 42.24 6.32 -11.33
C PHE A 58 41.52 5.19 -10.58
N GLU A 59 41.41 4.04 -11.22
CA GLU A 59 40.97 2.80 -10.56
C GLU A 59 42.19 2.08 -9.97
N ASP A 60 43.32 2.11 -10.69
CA ASP A 60 44.61 1.54 -10.29
C ASP A 60 45.78 2.26 -11.02
N PRO A 61 47.06 1.90 -10.81
CA PRO A 61 48.19 2.59 -11.45
C PRO A 61 48.24 2.54 -12.99
N TYR A 62 47.41 1.71 -13.61
CA TYR A 62 47.38 1.44 -15.05
C TYR A 62 45.98 1.62 -15.64
N ALA A 63 44.97 2.02 -14.86
CA ALA A 63 43.60 2.17 -15.31
C ALA A 63 42.91 3.43 -14.74
N ALA A 64 42.06 4.05 -15.55
CA ALA A 64 41.23 5.17 -15.13
C ALA A 64 39.82 5.05 -15.72
N THR A 65 38.82 5.56 -15.00
CA THR A 65 37.43 5.61 -15.46
C THR A 65 37.06 7.02 -15.85
N HIS A 66 36.79 7.25 -17.14
CA HIS A 66 36.20 8.49 -17.65
C HIS A 66 34.68 8.44 -17.54
N ARG A 67 34.07 9.52 -17.04
CA ARG A 67 32.62 9.60 -16.86
C ARG A 67 31.98 10.69 -17.71
N PHE A 68 30.82 10.39 -18.28
CA PHE A 68 30.00 11.35 -19.02
C PHE A 68 28.56 11.25 -18.56
N LEU A 69 27.81 12.36 -18.56
CA LEU A 69 26.38 12.32 -18.31
C LEU A 69 25.69 11.54 -19.44
N ALA A 70 24.75 10.66 -19.12
CA ALA A 70 23.95 10.00 -20.15
C ALA A 70 22.84 10.94 -20.64
N ALA A 71 22.83 11.24 -21.94
CA ALA A 71 21.82 12.06 -22.57
C ALA A 71 20.72 11.21 -23.24
N MET A 72 20.28 10.15 -22.55
CA MET A 72 19.31 9.17 -23.08
C MET A 72 17.94 9.28 -22.40
N PRO A 73 16.83 9.20 -23.16
CA PRO A 73 15.49 9.08 -22.59
C PRO A 73 15.39 7.87 -21.64
N GLY A 74 14.83 8.08 -20.44
CA GLY A 74 14.69 7.02 -19.42
C GLY A 74 15.90 6.85 -18.50
N TYR A 75 17.06 7.43 -18.83
CA TYR A 75 18.30 7.32 -18.06
C TYR A 75 18.71 8.66 -17.41
N GLN A 76 17.71 9.44 -16.98
CA GLN A 76 17.94 10.70 -16.25
C GLN A 76 18.80 10.45 -15.00
N GLY A 77 19.91 11.19 -14.88
CA GLY A 77 20.86 11.06 -13.78
C GLY A 77 21.83 9.89 -13.90
N TRP A 78 21.78 9.08 -14.97
CA TRP A 78 22.75 8.04 -15.25
C TRP A 78 24.01 8.61 -15.92
N GLN A 79 25.08 7.84 -15.86
CA GLN A 79 26.40 8.22 -16.36
C GLN A 79 26.98 7.08 -17.20
N TRP A 80 27.60 7.43 -18.31
CA TRP A 80 28.56 6.55 -18.97
C TRP A 80 29.83 6.49 -18.13
N ALA A 81 30.37 5.29 -17.94
CA ALA A 81 31.68 5.05 -17.37
C ALA A 81 32.49 4.23 -18.38
N VAL A 82 33.65 4.77 -18.75
CA VAL A 82 34.57 4.15 -19.70
C VAL A 82 35.87 3.90 -19.00
N VAL A 83 36.22 2.63 -18.81
CA VAL A 83 37.50 2.27 -18.20
C VAL A 83 38.53 2.18 -19.30
N VAL A 84 39.59 2.96 -19.15
CA VAL A 84 40.75 2.97 -20.03
C VAL A 84 41.96 2.40 -19.30
N ALA A 85 42.85 1.74 -20.03
CA ALA A 85 44.06 1.13 -19.48
C ALA A 85 45.29 1.47 -20.32
N ALA A 86 46.44 1.68 -19.66
CA ALA A 86 47.72 1.97 -20.30
C ALA A 86 48.88 1.38 -19.49
N TYR A 87 49.94 0.94 -20.18
CA TYR A 87 51.16 0.43 -19.57
C TYR A 87 52.29 1.48 -19.64
N PRO A 88 53.35 1.41 -18.80
CA PRO A 88 54.48 2.33 -18.89
C PRO A 88 55.15 2.30 -20.27
N GLY A 89 55.33 3.46 -20.90
CA GLY A 89 55.84 3.58 -22.26
C GLY A 89 54.79 3.47 -23.36
N ALA A 90 53.50 3.31 -23.02
CA ALA A 90 52.42 3.41 -23.98
C ALA A 90 52.25 4.86 -24.46
N ASP A 91 51.93 5.03 -25.74
CA ASP A 91 51.63 6.32 -26.36
C ASP A 91 50.13 6.65 -26.38
N HIS A 92 49.26 5.66 -26.12
CA HIS A 92 47.81 5.80 -26.04
C HIS A 92 47.21 4.83 -25.02
N ALA A 93 45.99 5.12 -24.55
CA ALA A 93 45.21 4.22 -23.72
C ALA A 93 44.36 3.28 -24.57
N THR A 94 44.09 2.09 -24.05
CA THR A 94 43.13 1.14 -24.63
C THR A 94 41.81 1.14 -23.84
N ILE A 95 40.69 0.87 -24.50
CA ILE A 95 39.39 0.75 -23.83
C ILE A 95 39.23 -0.66 -23.27
N SER A 96 38.95 -0.75 -21.97
CA SER A 96 38.65 -2.01 -21.28
C SER A 96 37.15 -2.30 -21.29
N GLU A 97 36.34 -1.31 -20.88
CA GLU A 97 34.89 -1.45 -20.81
C GLU A 97 34.18 -0.11 -21.07
N VAL A 98 32.96 -0.22 -21.59
CA VAL A 98 32.00 0.88 -21.70
C VAL A 98 30.73 0.40 -21.01
N VAL A 99 30.31 1.11 -19.97
CA VAL A 99 29.15 0.73 -19.18
C VAL A 99 28.31 1.94 -18.81
N LEU A 100 27.00 1.74 -18.74
CA LEU A 100 26.07 2.72 -18.23
C LEU A 100 25.76 2.42 -16.76
N VAL A 101 26.03 3.36 -15.87
CA VAL A 101 25.89 3.20 -14.42
C VAL A 101 25.01 4.30 -13.82
N PRO A 102 24.29 4.02 -12.74
CA PRO A 102 23.48 5.04 -12.08
C PRO A 102 24.36 6.09 -11.43
N GLY A 103 24.13 7.37 -11.74
CA GLY A 103 24.75 8.48 -11.04
C GLY A 103 23.99 8.84 -9.74
N PRO A 104 24.47 9.85 -9.00
CA PRO A 104 23.91 10.22 -7.69
C PRO A 104 22.43 10.64 -7.71
N THR A 105 21.92 11.02 -8.88
CA THR A 105 20.53 11.47 -9.08
C THR A 105 19.73 10.50 -9.96
N ALA A 106 20.28 9.32 -10.26
CA ALA A 106 19.60 8.31 -11.06
C ALA A 106 18.38 7.76 -10.30
N LEU A 107 17.27 7.62 -11.00
CA LEU A 107 16.13 6.86 -10.48
C LEU A 107 16.46 5.36 -10.57
N LEU A 108 16.52 4.71 -9.41
CA LEU A 108 16.74 3.28 -9.28
C LEU A 108 15.41 2.56 -9.05
N ALA A 109 15.36 1.30 -9.46
CA ALA A 109 14.25 0.43 -9.11
C ALA A 109 14.17 0.27 -7.57
N PRO A 110 12.97 0.12 -7.00
CA PRO A 110 12.81 -0.27 -5.61
C PRO A 110 13.54 -1.59 -5.32
N GLN A 111 13.89 -1.81 -4.06
CA GLN A 111 14.47 -3.07 -3.64
C GLN A 111 13.50 -4.22 -3.96
N TRP A 112 14.04 -5.33 -4.49
CA TRP A 112 13.23 -6.48 -4.80
C TRP A 112 12.70 -7.12 -3.52
N VAL A 113 11.38 -7.30 -3.44
CA VAL A 113 10.70 -7.97 -2.32
C VAL A 113 10.26 -9.37 -2.77
N PRO A 114 10.47 -10.44 -1.98
CA PRO A 114 9.91 -11.77 -2.27
C PRO A 114 8.40 -11.73 -2.50
N TRP A 115 7.90 -12.54 -3.45
CA TRP A 115 6.47 -12.57 -3.77
C TRP A 115 5.57 -12.73 -2.53
N GLN A 116 5.96 -13.61 -1.61
CA GLN A 116 5.21 -13.92 -0.39
C GLN A 116 5.08 -12.72 0.56
N GLU A 117 5.99 -11.75 0.47
CA GLU A 117 6.00 -10.51 1.25
C GLU A 117 5.31 -9.35 0.51
N ARG A 118 4.94 -9.54 -0.77
CA ARG A 118 4.19 -8.56 -1.55
C ARG A 118 2.69 -8.61 -1.28
N ILE A 119 2.17 -9.78 -0.92
CA ILE A 119 0.73 -9.95 -0.65
C ILE A 119 0.36 -9.27 0.65
N GLN A 120 -0.60 -8.36 0.56
CA GLN A 120 -1.15 -7.60 1.66
C GLN A 120 -2.61 -7.98 1.95
N PRO A 121 -3.12 -7.67 3.15
CA PRO A 121 -4.54 -7.82 3.44
C PRO A 121 -5.40 -7.07 2.41
N GLY A 122 -6.33 -7.79 1.78
CA GLY A 122 -7.22 -7.23 0.75
C GLY A 122 -6.81 -7.50 -0.71
N ASP A 123 -5.62 -8.05 -0.95
CA ASP A 123 -5.14 -8.30 -2.32
C ASP A 123 -5.83 -9.48 -3.01
N LEU A 124 -6.49 -10.36 -2.26
CA LEU A 124 -7.13 -11.55 -2.82
C LEU A 124 -8.40 -11.21 -3.59
N SER A 125 -8.47 -11.68 -4.83
CA SER A 125 -9.61 -11.59 -5.74
C SER A 125 -10.32 -12.94 -5.88
N PRO A 126 -11.54 -12.96 -6.44
CA PRO A 126 -12.25 -14.21 -6.69
C PRO A 126 -11.42 -15.19 -7.54
N GLY A 127 -11.17 -16.38 -7.02
CA GLY A 127 -10.38 -17.43 -7.67
C GLY A 127 -8.94 -17.54 -7.18
N ASP A 128 -8.44 -16.57 -6.40
CA ASP A 128 -7.10 -16.65 -5.83
C ASP A 128 -7.01 -17.68 -4.71
N LEU A 129 -5.91 -18.42 -4.69
CA LEU A 129 -5.59 -19.39 -3.66
C LEU A 129 -4.29 -18.96 -2.97
N LEU A 130 -4.42 -18.47 -1.74
CA LEU A 130 -3.27 -18.19 -0.88
C LEU A 130 -3.04 -19.37 0.06
N ALA A 131 -1.93 -20.08 -0.15
CA ALA A 131 -1.55 -21.17 0.73
C ALA A 131 -1.12 -20.63 2.10
N THR A 132 -1.67 -21.22 3.16
CA THR A 132 -1.17 -20.98 4.51
C THR A 132 0.26 -21.52 4.65
N PRO A 133 1.18 -20.79 5.31
CA PRO A 133 2.51 -21.30 5.62
C PRO A 133 2.44 -22.63 6.40
N THR A 134 3.37 -23.55 6.14
CA THR A 134 3.40 -24.88 6.77
C THR A 134 3.41 -24.82 8.29
N ASP A 135 4.17 -23.86 8.85
CA ASP A 135 4.37 -23.68 10.29
C ASP A 135 3.73 -22.37 10.78
N ASP A 136 2.52 -22.05 10.31
CA ASP A 136 1.80 -20.85 10.74
C ASP A 136 1.45 -20.95 12.25
N PRO A 137 2.05 -20.11 13.12
CA PRO A 137 1.84 -20.19 14.57
C PRO A 137 0.41 -19.84 14.98
N ARG A 138 -0.37 -19.23 14.09
CA ARG A 138 -1.78 -18.88 14.33
C ARG A 138 -2.69 -20.10 14.26
N LEU A 139 -2.21 -21.25 13.82
CA LEU A 139 -3.01 -22.47 13.67
C LEU A 139 -2.46 -23.62 14.50
N VAL A 140 -3.36 -24.47 14.99
CA VAL A 140 -3.04 -25.78 15.55
C VAL A 140 -3.87 -26.87 14.86
N PRO A 141 -3.38 -28.11 14.78
CA PRO A 141 -4.18 -29.22 14.27
C PRO A 141 -5.47 -29.41 15.09
N GLY A 142 -6.60 -29.67 14.42
CA GLY A 142 -7.92 -29.75 15.09
C GLY A 142 -8.10 -30.93 16.05
N TYR A 143 -7.19 -31.91 16.03
CA TYR A 143 -7.15 -33.00 17.01
C TYR A 143 -6.32 -32.64 18.26
N MET A 144 -5.67 -31.48 18.28
CA MET A 144 -4.95 -30.95 19.44
C MET A 144 -5.79 -29.87 20.12
N SER A 145 -5.66 -29.75 21.43
CA SER A 145 -6.26 -28.66 22.19
C SER A 145 -5.73 -27.30 21.71
N SER A 146 -6.63 -26.41 21.31
CA SER A 146 -6.34 -25.01 21.00
C SER A 146 -6.33 -24.10 22.24
N GLY A 147 -6.72 -24.65 23.40
CA GLY A 147 -6.85 -23.90 24.65
C GLY A 147 -8.15 -23.11 24.74
N ASP A 148 -9.17 -23.52 23.97
CA ASP A 148 -10.52 -22.98 23.98
C ASP A 148 -11.49 -24.16 23.85
N GLU A 149 -12.19 -24.48 24.93
CA GLU A 149 -13.00 -25.70 25.04
C GLU A 149 -14.14 -25.73 24.02
N GLU A 150 -14.82 -24.59 23.78
CA GLU A 150 -15.91 -24.51 22.79
C GLU A 150 -15.39 -24.69 21.35
N LEU A 151 -14.19 -24.17 21.05
CA LEU A 151 -13.56 -24.40 19.75
C LEU A 151 -13.05 -25.85 19.59
N ASP A 152 -12.52 -26.44 20.66
CA ASP A 152 -11.96 -27.79 20.66
C ASP A 152 -13.07 -28.84 20.52
N GLU A 153 -14.23 -28.64 21.15
CA GLU A 153 -15.43 -29.45 20.95
C GLU A 153 -15.88 -29.47 19.48
N LEU A 154 -15.89 -28.31 18.82
CA LEU A 154 -16.22 -28.19 17.40
C LEU A 154 -15.18 -28.85 16.49
N ALA A 155 -13.91 -28.88 16.90
CA ALA A 155 -12.82 -29.47 16.12
C ALA A 155 -12.74 -31.00 16.25
N ALA A 156 -13.17 -31.55 17.39
CA ALA A 156 -13.00 -32.94 17.78
C ALA A 156 -13.87 -33.96 17.01
N GLU A 157 -14.75 -33.52 16.11
CA GLU A 157 -15.55 -34.45 15.29
C GLU A 157 -14.66 -35.22 14.30
N VAL A 158 -14.26 -36.44 14.65
CA VAL A 158 -13.39 -37.27 13.80
C VAL A 158 -14.03 -37.53 12.43
N GLY A 159 -13.44 -36.96 11.38
CA GLY A 159 -13.88 -37.09 9.99
C GLY A 159 -14.87 -36.02 9.51
N LEU A 160 -15.36 -35.15 10.40
CA LEU A 160 -16.30 -34.07 10.10
C LEU A 160 -15.83 -32.68 10.60
N GLY A 161 -14.88 -32.66 11.54
CA GLY A 161 -14.30 -31.47 12.15
C GLY A 161 -13.25 -30.76 11.30
N LYS A 162 -12.83 -29.58 11.75
CA LYS A 162 -11.83 -28.77 11.06
C LYS A 162 -10.45 -29.42 11.14
N ARG A 163 -9.71 -29.43 10.02
CA ARG A 163 -8.31 -29.91 9.98
C ARG A 163 -7.40 -29.11 10.92
N GLN A 164 -7.64 -27.82 11.02
CA GLN A 164 -6.91 -26.87 11.86
C GLN A 164 -7.88 -25.85 12.44
N VAL A 165 -7.56 -25.34 13.62
CA VAL A 165 -8.27 -24.24 14.30
C VAL A 165 -7.28 -23.17 14.72
N LEU A 166 -7.78 -21.98 15.07
CA LEU A 166 -6.92 -20.91 15.58
C LEU A 166 -6.26 -21.34 16.88
N SER A 167 -4.94 -21.19 16.95
CA SER A 167 -4.18 -21.32 18.18
C SER A 167 -4.51 -20.18 19.15
N GLN A 168 -4.08 -20.30 20.41
CA GLN A 168 -4.15 -19.18 21.35
C GLN A 168 -3.46 -17.93 20.79
N TRP A 169 -2.29 -18.08 20.16
CA TRP A 169 -1.57 -16.99 19.51
C TRP A 169 -2.42 -16.32 18.42
N GLY A 170 -3.01 -17.11 17.52
CA GLY A 170 -3.86 -16.61 16.45
C GLY A 170 -5.09 -15.86 16.96
N ARG A 171 -5.67 -16.31 18.08
CA ARG A 171 -6.80 -15.62 18.73
C ARG A 171 -6.37 -14.28 19.36
N ILE A 172 -5.22 -14.24 20.03
CA ILE A 172 -4.69 -13.00 20.63
C ILE A 172 -4.38 -11.97 19.54
N GLU A 173 -3.67 -12.38 18.48
CA GLU A 173 -3.33 -11.50 17.36
C GLU A 173 -4.59 -10.94 16.66
N ALA A 174 -5.63 -11.77 16.49
CA ALA A 174 -6.91 -11.33 15.97
C ALA A 174 -7.61 -10.34 16.92
N ALA A 175 -7.64 -10.63 18.22
CA ALA A 175 -8.25 -9.78 19.23
C ALA A 175 -7.58 -8.40 19.31
N GLU A 176 -6.25 -8.34 19.28
CA GLU A 176 -5.49 -7.07 19.24
C GLU A 176 -5.86 -6.26 18.01
N ARG A 177 -5.83 -6.87 16.82
CA ARG A 177 -6.15 -6.19 15.56
C ARG A 177 -7.59 -5.66 15.52
N TRP A 178 -8.55 -6.40 16.08
CA TRP A 178 -9.95 -5.97 16.14
C TRP A 178 -10.18 -4.89 17.20
N ASN A 179 -9.51 -4.99 18.35
CA ASN A 179 -9.58 -3.98 19.41
C ASN A 179 -9.00 -2.63 18.97
N ASP A 180 -7.93 -2.64 18.19
CA ASP A 180 -7.25 -1.44 17.74
C ASP A 180 -7.78 -0.91 16.40
N GLY A 181 -8.68 -1.67 15.76
CA GLY A 181 -9.29 -1.33 14.47
C GLY A 181 -10.45 -0.33 14.56
N ASP A 182 -11.05 -0.06 13.39
CA ASP A 182 -12.14 0.92 13.25
C ASP A 182 -13.41 0.58 14.04
N TYR A 183 -13.57 -0.70 14.38
CA TYR A 183 -14.69 -1.24 15.16
C TYR A 183 -14.28 -1.61 16.60
N GLY A 184 -13.14 -1.10 17.04
CA GLY A 184 -12.65 -1.22 18.41
C GLY A 184 -13.22 -0.15 19.34
N PRO A 185 -13.07 -0.32 20.67
CA PRO A 185 -13.59 0.65 21.65
C PRO A 185 -12.88 2.01 21.58
N GLY A 186 -11.66 2.03 21.04
CA GLY A 186 -10.85 3.24 20.86
C GLY A 186 -11.16 4.01 19.58
N SER A 187 -12.06 3.54 18.71
CA SER A 187 -12.28 4.19 17.41
C SER A 187 -12.95 5.56 17.55
N ALA A 188 -12.81 6.40 16.52
CA ALA A 188 -13.44 7.73 16.52
C ALA A 188 -14.97 7.63 16.66
N MET A 189 -15.60 6.63 16.02
CA MET A 189 -17.03 6.38 16.13
C MET A 189 -17.42 5.97 17.56
N ALA A 190 -16.69 5.02 18.16
CA ALA A 190 -16.96 4.57 19.52
C ALA A 190 -16.89 5.73 20.53
N ARG A 191 -15.87 6.59 20.43
CA ARG A 191 -15.71 7.77 21.31
C ARG A 191 -16.77 8.84 21.11
N ALA A 192 -17.42 8.90 19.95
CA ALA A 192 -18.43 9.89 19.62
C ALA A 192 -19.83 9.52 20.12
N THR A 193 -20.01 8.33 20.70
CA THR A 193 -21.31 7.84 21.16
C THR A 193 -21.24 7.40 22.62
N ARG A 194 -22.40 7.24 23.26
CA ARG A 194 -22.51 6.86 24.69
C ARG A 194 -22.97 5.42 24.90
N LYS A 195 -23.57 4.80 23.88
CA LYS A 195 -24.10 3.44 23.97
C LYS A 195 -23.16 2.50 23.24
N VAL A 196 -22.98 1.31 23.79
CA VAL A 196 -22.01 0.32 23.31
C VAL A 196 -22.68 -0.97 22.89
N CYS A 197 -22.02 -1.75 22.05
CA CYS A 197 -22.53 -2.97 21.47
C CYS A 197 -23.00 -4.01 22.48
N ARG A 198 -22.34 -4.15 23.64
CA ARG A 198 -22.71 -5.14 24.67
C ARG A 198 -24.17 -5.03 25.13
N ASP A 199 -24.75 -3.84 25.10
CA ASP A 199 -26.14 -3.59 25.53
C ASP A 199 -27.09 -3.38 24.32
N CYS A 200 -26.60 -3.55 23.09
CA CYS A 200 -27.34 -3.32 21.85
C CYS A 200 -28.06 -4.60 21.38
N ALA A 201 -29.34 -4.50 21.02
CA ALA A 201 -30.11 -5.64 20.52
C ALA A 201 -29.60 -6.19 19.16
N TYR A 202 -28.81 -5.42 18.42
CA TYR A 202 -28.19 -5.84 17.15
C TYR A 202 -26.84 -6.56 17.32
N TYR A 203 -26.35 -6.73 18.55
CA TYR A 203 -25.07 -7.38 18.83
C TYR A 203 -25.22 -8.89 18.94
N LEU A 204 -24.54 -9.61 18.05
CA LEU A 204 -24.48 -11.08 18.04
C LEU A 204 -23.11 -11.51 18.59
N SER A 205 -23.07 -12.08 19.79
CA SER A 205 -21.79 -12.48 20.41
C SER A 205 -21.10 -13.61 19.63
N LEU A 206 -19.77 -13.56 19.53
CA LEU A 206 -18.98 -14.68 18.99
C LEU A 206 -18.98 -15.86 19.99
N THR A 207 -18.62 -17.04 19.51
CA THR A 207 -18.42 -18.26 20.31
C THR A 207 -17.00 -18.33 20.87
N GLY A 208 -16.82 -19.08 21.95
CA GLY A 208 -15.54 -19.33 22.60
C GLY A 208 -14.98 -18.10 23.31
N SER A 209 -13.67 -18.13 23.57
CA SER A 209 -12.94 -17.11 24.31
C SER A 209 -13.08 -15.69 23.75
N LEU A 210 -13.18 -15.54 22.42
CA LEU A 210 -13.34 -14.25 21.76
C LEU A 210 -14.73 -13.61 22.03
N GLY A 211 -15.76 -14.43 22.31
CA GLY A 211 -17.12 -13.96 22.60
C GLY A 211 -17.22 -13.05 23.83
N THR A 212 -16.24 -13.13 24.74
CA THR A 212 -16.17 -12.26 25.93
C THR A 212 -16.00 -10.78 25.55
N LEU A 213 -15.28 -10.49 24.46
CA LEU A 213 -14.91 -9.13 24.08
C LEU A 213 -15.45 -8.72 22.71
N PHE A 214 -15.88 -9.65 21.87
CA PHE A 214 -16.25 -9.38 20.48
C PHE A 214 -17.54 -10.07 20.03
N GLY A 215 -18.21 -9.44 19.08
CA GLY A 215 -19.42 -9.92 18.42
C GLY A 215 -19.50 -9.38 17.00
N VAL A 216 -20.63 -9.62 16.34
CA VAL A 216 -20.95 -9.08 15.02
C VAL A 216 -22.12 -8.11 15.14
N CYS A 217 -22.03 -6.96 14.46
CA CYS A 217 -23.16 -6.05 14.34
C CYS A 217 -24.08 -6.51 13.21
N ALA A 218 -25.37 -6.63 13.48
CA ALA A 218 -26.41 -7.02 12.51
C ALA A 218 -27.32 -5.85 12.09
N ASN A 219 -26.89 -4.61 12.33
CA ASN A 219 -27.65 -3.42 11.93
C ASN A 219 -27.13 -2.88 10.59
N GLU A 220 -27.92 -3.00 9.53
CA GLU A 220 -27.64 -2.49 8.17
C GLU A 220 -27.27 -1.00 8.13
N MET A 221 -27.73 -0.22 9.13
CA MET A 221 -27.46 1.21 9.23
C MET A 221 -26.12 1.53 9.93
N SER A 222 -25.31 0.52 10.26
CA SER A 222 -24.06 0.67 10.99
C SER A 222 -22.97 -0.28 10.50
N ALA A 223 -22.20 -0.88 11.41
CA ALA A 223 -21.10 -1.81 11.12
C ALA A 223 -21.63 -3.21 10.73
N ASP A 224 -22.66 -3.27 9.88
CA ASP A 224 -23.31 -4.52 9.50
C ASP A 224 -22.32 -5.56 8.99
N GLY A 225 -22.43 -6.79 9.49
CA GLY A 225 -21.57 -7.91 9.13
C GLY A 225 -20.11 -7.80 9.62
N HIS A 226 -19.74 -6.75 10.37
CA HIS A 226 -18.38 -6.58 10.88
C HIS A 226 -18.24 -7.12 12.30
N VAL A 227 -17.05 -7.62 12.61
CA VAL A 227 -16.66 -7.89 14.00
C VAL A 227 -16.48 -6.56 14.72
N VAL A 228 -17.19 -6.40 15.84
CA VAL A 228 -17.18 -5.21 16.69
C VAL A 228 -16.76 -5.60 18.10
N ALA A 229 -16.00 -4.73 18.76
CA ALA A 229 -15.74 -4.87 20.18
C ALA A 229 -17.04 -4.69 20.99
N SER A 230 -17.17 -5.36 22.12
CA SER A 230 -18.31 -5.22 23.03
C SER A 230 -18.51 -3.78 23.53
N GLU A 231 -17.41 -3.03 23.63
CA GLU A 231 -17.39 -1.61 23.99
C GLU A 231 -17.34 -0.65 22.78
N TYR A 232 -17.43 -1.18 21.55
CA TYR A 232 -17.65 -0.34 20.38
C TYR A 232 -19.01 0.35 20.47
N GLY A 233 -19.06 1.64 20.19
CA GLY A 233 -20.30 2.42 20.15
C GLY A 233 -20.60 2.86 18.73
N CYS A 234 -21.86 2.70 18.31
CA CYS A 234 -22.35 3.21 17.04
C CYS A 234 -23.52 4.19 17.23
N GLY A 235 -23.68 5.11 16.27
CA GLY A 235 -24.78 6.09 16.31
C GLY A 235 -26.18 5.48 16.14
N ALA A 236 -26.26 4.23 15.68
CA ALA A 236 -27.50 3.52 15.37
C ALA A 236 -27.79 2.39 16.38
N HIS A 237 -27.57 2.66 17.66
CA HIS A 237 -27.90 1.72 18.74
C HIS A 237 -29.42 1.43 18.79
N SER A 238 -29.81 0.19 19.15
CA SER A 238 -31.23 -0.22 19.23
C SER A 238 -32.08 0.70 20.11
N ASP A 239 -31.47 1.16 21.21
CA ASP A 239 -32.12 2.01 22.19
C ASP A 239 -31.95 3.52 21.90
N THR A 240 -31.52 3.93 20.71
CA THR A 240 -31.47 5.35 20.36
C THR A 240 -32.91 5.89 20.28
N PRO A 241 -33.29 6.88 21.11
CA PRO A 241 -34.66 7.38 21.13
C PRO A 241 -34.98 8.11 19.83
N GLN A 242 -36.24 8.01 19.38
CA GLN A 242 -36.71 8.86 18.30
C GLN A 242 -36.64 10.34 18.70
N PRO A 243 -36.29 11.24 17.77
CA PRO A 243 -36.38 12.66 18.03
C PRO A 243 -37.81 13.03 18.43
N ALA A 244 -37.94 14.00 19.33
CA ALA A 244 -39.25 14.54 19.66
C ALA A 244 -39.93 15.03 18.37
N THR A 245 -41.21 14.73 18.20
CA THR A 245 -42.04 15.24 17.11
C THR A 245 -42.29 16.74 17.30
N ILE A 246 -41.27 17.55 17.06
CA ILE A 246 -41.42 19.00 16.93
C ILE A 246 -41.91 19.28 15.52
N GLY A 247 -43.24 19.37 15.36
CA GLY A 247 -43.84 20.03 14.18
C GLY A 247 -44.64 19.17 13.21
N SER A 248 -45.10 17.96 13.56
CA SER A 248 -46.26 17.43 12.83
C SER A 248 -47.44 18.34 13.14
N PRO A 249 -47.99 19.10 12.18
CA PRO A 249 -49.06 20.03 12.48
C PRO A 249 -50.23 19.21 13.02
N MET A 250 -50.70 19.54 14.24
CA MET A 250 -51.88 18.92 14.83
C MET A 250 -53.16 19.20 14.04
N PHE A 251 -53.08 20.09 13.04
CA PHE A 251 -54.20 20.55 12.23
C PHE A 251 -53.84 20.45 10.75
N GLU A 252 -54.84 20.19 9.91
CA GLU A 252 -54.69 20.33 8.46
C GLU A 252 -54.24 21.77 8.14
N PRO A 253 -53.28 21.97 7.21
CA PRO A 253 -52.94 23.29 6.73
C PRO A 253 -54.21 23.99 6.25
N PHE A 254 -54.49 25.18 6.76
CA PHE A 254 -55.59 26.00 6.27
C PHE A 254 -55.30 26.39 4.81
N ASP A 255 -56.05 25.83 3.86
CA ASP A 255 -55.98 26.17 2.44
C ASP A 255 -56.72 27.49 2.20
N ASP A 256 -55.96 28.58 2.10
CA ASP A 256 -56.49 29.91 1.78
C ASP A 256 -56.71 30.14 0.26
N GLY A 257 -56.61 29.06 -0.55
CA GLY A 257 -56.78 29.07 -2.00
C GLY A 257 -58.24 29.00 -2.51
N VAL A 258 -59.25 29.10 -1.66
CA VAL A 258 -60.66 29.06 -2.10
C VAL A 258 -61.03 30.39 -2.78
N ILE A 259 -61.11 30.37 -4.12
CA ILE A 259 -61.66 31.47 -4.91
C ILE A 259 -63.17 31.57 -4.65
N ASP A 260 -63.61 32.68 -4.07
CA ASP A 260 -65.03 32.99 -3.91
C ASP A 260 -65.67 33.28 -5.27
N LEU A 261 -66.49 32.34 -5.76
CA LEU A 261 -67.23 32.50 -7.00
C LEU A 261 -68.49 33.33 -6.72
N THR A 262 -68.41 34.65 -6.93
CA THR A 262 -69.59 35.52 -6.91
C THR A 262 -70.56 35.13 -8.02
N GLN A 263 -71.82 34.84 -7.68
CA GLN A 263 -72.86 34.63 -8.67
C GLN A 263 -73.09 35.92 -9.48
N PRO A 264 -73.23 35.85 -10.82
CA PRO A 264 -73.58 37.02 -11.61
C PRO A 264 -74.94 37.57 -11.16
N ALA A 265 -75.05 38.90 -11.08
CA ALA A 265 -76.31 39.57 -10.76
C ALA A 265 -77.41 39.14 -11.74
N GLU A 266 -78.59 38.77 -11.21
CA GLU A 266 -79.76 38.49 -12.03
C GLU A 266 -80.16 39.76 -12.80
N PRO A 267 -80.47 39.65 -14.11
CA PRO A 267 -80.94 40.79 -14.88
C PRO A 267 -82.30 41.25 -14.34
N GLU A 268 -82.48 42.57 -14.19
CA GLU A 268 -83.73 43.17 -13.73
C GLU A 268 -84.91 42.76 -14.64
N PRO A 269 -86.07 42.42 -14.07
CA PRO A 269 -87.22 41.99 -14.85
C PRO A 269 -87.80 43.16 -15.66
N GLU A 270 -88.10 42.90 -16.93
CA GLU A 270 -88.78 43.87 -17.79
C GLU A 270 -90.22 44.13 -17.33
N PRO A 271 -90.71 45.38 -17.46
CA PRO A 271 -92.03 45.77 -16.97
C PRO A 271 -93.15 45.10 -17.78
N VAL A 272 -94.14 44.61 -17.05
CA VAL A 272 -95.29 43.83 -17.55
C VAL A 272 -96.28 44.73 -18.32
N GLU A 273 -96.59 44.39 -19.57
CA GLU A 273 -97.74 44.95 -20.29
C GLU A 273 -98.94 43.99 -20.23
N GLY A 274 -100.05 44.47 -19.65
CA GLY A 274 -101.45 44.19 -20.04
C GLY A 274 -102.03 42.81 -19.78
#